data_AF-A0A7V2AUN7-F1
#
_entry.id   AF-A0A7V2AUN7-F1
#
_cell.length_a   1.000
_cell.length_b   1.000
_cell.length_c   1.000
_cell.angle_alpha   90.00
_cell.angle_beta   90.00
_cell.angle_gamma   90.00
#
_symmetry.space_group_name_H-M   'P 1'
#
loop_
_entity.id
_entity.type
_entity.pdbx_description
1 polymer ?
#
loop_
_entity_poly.entity_id
_entity_poly.type
_entity_poly.pdbx_seq_one_letter_code
_entity_poly.pdbx_strand_id
1 'polypeptide(L)'
;MPAGRLPVRTAAGGGKDEGRLFGLAFHRLMELADFAAGTVPEPLARAAAEEFGLSSAEELARLAERTLGSKLLAEARSSGRAHREIPFTLVRGGAVVEGRIDLMYGSESGWRIVDYKTDDLPPGGIGARFDSYRGQGMLYALAASRLTGETVESVAFFFVRSGEIKEMRITGELLERFEEELSARSSG
;
A
#
# COMPACT_ATOMS: atom_id res chain seq x y z
N MET A 1 34.41 30.54 -20.79
CA MET A 1 33.59 29.54 -20.07
C MET A 1 32.46 29.08 -20.99
N PRO A 2 32.48 27.89 -21.61
CA PRO A 2 31.29 27.36 -22.24
C PRO A 2 30.53 26.44 -21.27
N ALA A 3 29.21 26.63 -21.19
CA ALA A 3 28.31 25.82 -20.38
C ALA A 3 28.25 24.38 -20.93
N GLY A 4 28.65 23.42 -20.10
CA GLY A 4 28.53 22.00 -20.39
C GLY A 4 27.07 21.56 -20.37
N ARG A 5 26.57 21.14 -21.52
CA ARG A 5 25.25 20.51 -21.69
C ARG A 5 25.28 19.16 -20.98
N LEU A 6 24.46 18.97 -19.94
CA LEU A 6 24.30 17.68 -19.28
C LEU A 6 23.71 16.66 -20.27
N PRO A 7 24.22 15.41 -20.30
CA PRO A 7 23.71 14.40 -21.21
C PRO A 7 22.32 13.94 -20.79
N VAL A 8 21.41 13.91 -21.76
CA VAL A 8 20.10 13.25 -21.64
C VAL A 8 20.36 11.75 -21.45
N ARG A 9 19.97 11.20 -20.30
CA ARG A 9 19.97 9.76 -20.07
C ARG A 9 18.78 9.16 -20.81
N THR A 10 19.03 8.50 -21.94
CA THR A 10 18.11 7.55 -22.56
C THR A 10 17.96 6.33 -21.65
N ALA A 11 16.79 6.17 -21.03
CA ALA A 11 16.49 5.05 -20.14
C ALA A 11 15.91 3.87 -20.94
N ALA A 12 16.77 2.89 -21.24
CA ALA A 12 16.33 1.52 -21.45
C ALA A 12 16.01 0.90 -20.07
N GLY A 13 14.84 1.26 -19.50
CA GLY A 13 14.37 0.80 -18.19
C GLY A 13 12.85 0.92 -17.96
N GLY A 14 12.10 1.37 -18.98
CA GLY A 14 10.76 1.93 -18.86
C GLY A 14 9.73 1.10 -18.09
N GLY A 15 9.62 -0.21 -18.33
CA GLY A 15 8.49 -0.99 -17.79
C GLY A 15 8.46 -1.19 -16.27
N LYS A 16 9.60 -1.36 -15.61
CA LYS A 16 9.65 -1.54 -14.13
C LYS A 16 9.49 -0.23 -13.39
N ASP A 17 10.07 0.85 -13.93
CA ASP A 17 9.95 2.18 -13.36
C ASP A 17 8.55 2.75 -13.55
N GLU A 18 7.93 2.51 -14.71
CA GLU A 18 6.54 2.91 -15.00
C GLU A 18 5.54 2.23 -14.07
N GLY A 19 5.66 0.91 -13.85
CA GLY A 19 4.81 0.20 -12.89
C GLY A 19 4.95 0.72 -11.45
N ARG A 20 6.17 1.07 -11.04
CA ARG A 20 6.43 1.67 -9.71
C ARG A 20 5.82 3.07 -9.59
N LEU A 21 6.02 3.93 -10.59
CA LEU A 21 5.46 5.28 -10.63
C LEU A 21 3.93 5.26 -10.66
N PHE A 22 3.34 4.30 -11.40
CA PHE A 22 1.90 4.08 -11.40
C PHE A 22 1.39 3.72 -10.01
N GLY A 23 2.08 2.81 -9.31
CA GLY A 23 1.77 2.49 -7.92
C GLY A 23 1.76 3.73 -7.04
N LEU A 24 2.82 4.53 -7.07
CA LEU A 24 2.92 5.76 -6.26
C LEU A 24 1.79 6.76 -6.56
N ALA A 25 1.45 6.96 -7.83
CA ALA A 25 0.32 7.80 -8.22
C ALA A 25 -1.01 7.25 -7.68
N PHE A 26 -1.18 5.93 -7.65
CA PHE A 26 -2.38 5.28 -7.13
C PHE A 26 -2.53 5.51 -5.62
N HIS A 27 -1.46 5.28 -4.86
CA HIS A 27 -1.45 5.55 -3.41
C HIS A 27 -1.76 7.03 -3.14
N ARG A 28 -1.14 7.94 -3.87
CA ARG A 28 -1.39 9.38 -3.75
C ARG A 28 -2.84 9.74 -4.06
N LEU A 29 -3.41 9.16 -5.10
CA LEU A 29 -4.81 9.39 -5.44
C LEU A 29 -5.75 8.87 -4.34
N MET A 30 -5.51 7.67 -3.82
CA MET A 30 -6.32 7.06 -2.76
C MET A 30 -6.17 7.77 -1.41
N GLU A 31 -5.01 8.37 -1.13
CA GLU A 31 -4.80 9.24 0.03
C GLU A 31 -5.77 10.43 0.01
N LEU A 32 -5.87 11.08 -1.16
CA LEU A 32 -6.62 12.32 -1.35
C LEU A 32 -8.10 12.11 -1.67
N ALA A 33 -8.48 10.94 -2.17
CA ALA A 33 -9.85 10.65 -2.58
C ALA A 33 -10.85 10.78 -1.42
N ASP A 34 -12.03 11.30 -1.74
CA ASP A 34 -13.17 11.21 -0.83
C ASP A 34 -13.82 9.83 -0.95
N PHE A 35 -13.64 9.01 0.08
CA PHE A 35 -14.22 7.68 0.11
C PHE A 35 -15.76 7.71 0.05
N ALA A 36 -16.42 8.77 0.55
CA ALA A 36 -17.87 8.88 0.53
C ALA A 36 -18.44 9.11 -0.89
N ALA A 37 -17.70 9.81 -1.75
CA ALA A 37 -18.16 10.18 -3.09
C ALA A 37 -18.27 9.00 -4.06
N GLY A 38 -17.53 7.91 -3.84
CA GLY A 38 -17.53 6.71 -4.69
C GLY A 38 -16.98 6.91 -6.12
N THR A 39 -16.63 8.15 -6.46
CA THR A 39 -16.07 8.59 -7.75
C THR A 39 -14.84 9.44 -7.48
N VAL A 40 -13.96 9.58 -8.47
CA VAL A 40 -12.77 10.41 -8.35
C VAL A 40 -12.91 11.62 -9.29
N PRO A 41 -12.79 12.86 -8.78
CA PRO A 41 -12.79 14.04 -9.64
C PRO A 41 -11.64 13.97 -10.67
N GLU A 42 -11.94 14.20 -11.94
CA GLU A 42 -10.94 14.19 -13.03
C GLU A 42 -9.71 15.07 -12.74
N PRO A 43 -9.85 16.31 -12.23
CA PRO A 43 -8.68 17.12 -11.88
C PRO A 43 -7.78 16.50 -10.80
N LEU A 44 -8.35 15.73 -9.87
CA LEU A 44 -7.59 15.07 -8.81
C LEU A 44 -6.77 13.89 -9.38
N ALA A 45 -7.40 13.06 -10.21
CA ALA A 45 -6.72 11.96 -10.88
C ALA A 45 -5.60 12.47 -11.79
N ARG A 46 -5.86 13.56 -12.53
CA ARG A 46 -4.86 14.21 -13.38
C ARG A 46 -3.68 14.76 -12.58
N ALA A 47 -3.94 15.47 -11.48
CA ALA A 47 -2.88 15.98 -10.61
C ALA A 47 -1.98 14.85 -10.05
N ALA A 48 -2.58 13.74 -9.59
CA ALA A 48 -1.83 12.59 -9.10
C ALA A 48 -1.00 11.92 -10.23
N ALA A 49 -1.54 11.81 -11.44
CA ALA A 49 -0.82 11.28 -12.59
C ALA A 49 0.38 12.17 -12.97
N GLU A 50 0.18 13.48 -13.05
CA GLU A 50 1.21 14.47 -13.38
C GLU A 50 2.34 14.50 -12.33
N GLU A 51 2.01 14.39 -11.04
CA GLU A 51 2.97 14.36 -9.93
C GLU A 51 4.05 13.26 -10.09
N PHE A 52 3.68 12.11 -10.65
CA PHE A 52 4.58 10.97 -10.88
C PHE A 52 4.96 10.78 -12.35
N GLY A 53 4.65 11.75 -13.22
CA GLY A 53 5.07 11.76 -14.62
C GLY A 53 4.33 10.75 -15.50
N LEU A 54 3.11 10.35 -15.15
CA LEU A 54 2.26 9.51 -15.99
C LEU A 54 1.65 10.33 -17.13
N SER A 55 1.55 9.72 -18.31
CA SER A 55 1.01 10.37 -19.51
C SER A 55 -0.52 10.41 -19.56
N SER A 56 -1.20 9.60 -18.74
CA SER A 56 -2.66 9.54 -18.66
C SER A 56 -3.12 9.18 -17.25
N ALA A 57 -4.24 9.78 -16.84
CA ALA A 57 -4.91 9.51 -15.57
C ALA A 57 -6.10 8.55 -15.71
N GLU A 58 -6.48 8.15 -16.92
CA GLU A 58 -7.72 7.37 -17.16
C GLU A 58 -7.72 6.03 -16.45
N GLU A 59 -6.63 5.27 -16.59
CA GLU A 59 -6.50 3.99 -15.89
C GLU A 59 -6.41 4.16 -14.37
N LEU A 60 -5.72 5.21 -13.92
CA LEU A 60 -5.55 5.56 -12.51
C LEU A 60 -6.91 5.83 -11.85
N ALA A 61 -7.72 6.72 -12.45
CA ALA A 61 -9.07 7.04 -12.01
C ALA A 61 -9.96 5.78 -12.02
N ARG A 62 -9.94 5.03 -13.11
CA ARG A 62 -10.74 3.80 -13.28
C ARG A 62 -10.43 2.76 -12.19
N LEU A 63 -9.16 2.57 -11.83
CA LEU A 63 -8.75 1.66 -10.75
C LEU A 63 -9.14 2.19 -9.38
N ALA A 64 -9.00 3.50 -9.14
CA ALA A 64 -9.37 4.11 -7.87
C ALA A 64 -10.88 4.01 -7.63
N GLU A 65 -11.72 4.30 -8.62
CA GLU A 65 -13.17 4.18 -8.50
C GLU A 65 -13.63 2.74 -8.23
N ARG A 66 -13.04 1.75 -8.92
CA ARG A 66 -13.26 0.32 -8.58
C ARG A 66 -12.89 0.02 -7.14
N THR A 67 -11.79 0.59 -6.66
CA THR A 67 -11.30 0.40 -5.29
C THR A 67 -12.27 1.02 -4.28
N LEU A 68 -12.74 2.25 -4.54
CA LEU A 68 -13.75 2.95 -3.74
C LEU A 68 -15.08 2.17 -3.65
N GLY A 69 -15.45 1.47 -4.73
CA GLY A 69 -16.62 0.60 -4.79
C GLY A 69 -16.47 -0.76 -4.10
N SER A 70 -15.30 -1.10 -3.56
CA SER A 70 -15.04 -2.42 -2.96
C SER A 70 -15.65 -2.57 -1.56
N LYS A 71 -15.84 -3.82 -1.14
CA LYS A 71 -16.31 -4.15 0.21
C LYS A 71 -15.38 -3.60 1.30
N LEU A 72 -14.05 -3.65 1.09
CA LEU A 72 -13.07 -3.11 2.04
C LEU A 72 -13.27 -1.61 2.27
N LEU A 73 -13.48 -0.85 1.20
CA LEU A 73 -13.71 0.59 1.29
C LEU A 73 -15.10 0.91 1.85
N ALA A 74 -16.10 0.05 1.64
CA ALA A 74 -17.38 0.16 2.35
C ALA A 74 -17.21 -0.02 3.87
N GLU A 75 -16.52 -1.08 4.30
CA GLU A 75 -16.22 -1.32 5.72
C GLU A 75 -15.43 -0.15 6.34
N ALA A 76 -14.39 0.32 5.66
CA ALA A 76 -13.58 1.44 6.14
C ALA A 76 -14.40 2.73 6.31
N ARG A 77 -15.31 3.05 5.38
CA ARG A 77 -16.21 4.22 5.49
C ARG A 77 -17.16 4.12 6.68
N SER A 78 -17.72 2.93 6.91
CA SER A 78 -18.65 2.69 8.00
C SER A 78 -17.97 2.58 9.37
N SER A 79 -16.65 2.37 9.43
CA SER A 79 -15.91 2.18 10.69
C SER A 79 -15.90 3.40 11.62
N GLY A 80 -16.06 4.61 11.08
CA GLY A 80 -15.88 5.87 11.82
C GLY A 80 -14.44 6.14 12.31
N ARG A 81 -13.50 5.21 12.08
CA ARG A 81 -12.09 5.27 12.47
C ARG A 81 -11.24 4.73 11.32
N ALA A 82 -10.99 5.55 10.30
CA ALA A 82 -10.14 5.18 9.17
C ALA A 82 -9.00 6.18 8.99
N HIS A 83 -7.80 5.65 8.81
CA HIS A 83 -6.56 6.38 8.62
C HIS A 83 -5.88 5.90 7.34
N ARG A 84 -5.26 6.81 6.59
CA ARG A 84 -4.65 6.53 5.29
C ARG A 84 -3.20 6.94 5.30
N GLU A 85 -2.39 6.22 4.56
CA GLU A 85 -0.99 6.55 4.29
C GLU A 85 -0.19 6.86 5.58
N ILE A 86 -0.33 5.98 6.57
CA ILE A 86 0.24 6.17 7.92
C ILE A 86 1.74 5.86 7.86
N PRO A 87 2.63 6.84 8.06
CA PRO A 87 4.06 6.57 8.08
C PRO A 87 4.44 5.76 9.32
N PHE A 88 5.39 4.86 9.17
CA PHE A 88 5.98 4.14 10.29
C PHE A 88 7.48 3.93 10.10
N THR A 89 8.13 3.69 11.23
CA THR A 89 9.54 3.33 11.30
C THR A 89 9.69 2.16 12.27
N LEU A 90 10.39 1.10 11.85
CA LEU A 90 10.73 -0.05 12.67
C LEU A 90 12.24 -0.30 12.60
N VAL A 91 12.81 -0.93 13.64
CA VAL A 91 14.19 -1.39 13.62
C VAL A 91 14.19 -2.91 13.39
N ARG A 92 14.96 -3.35 12.40
CA ARG A 92 15.14 -4.76 12.04
C ARG A 92 16.61 -5.00 11.77
N GLY A 93 17.25 -5.89 12.52
CA GLY A 93 18.64 -6.23 12.19
C GLY A 93 19.61 -5.07 12.43
N GLY A 94 19.29 -4.15 13.36
CA GLY A 94 20.01 -2.87 13.51
C GLY A 94 19.77 -1.86 12.38
N ALA A 95 19.05 -2.21 11.32
CA ALA A 95 18.67 -1.31 10.24
C ALA A 95 17.29 -0.69 10.48
N VAL A 96 17.13 0.57 10.07
CA VAL A 96 15.86 1.26 10.09
C VAL A 96 15.06 0.88 8.83
N VAL A 97 13.83 0.40 9.05
CA VAL A 97 12.85 0.11 8.01
C VAL A 97 11.77 1.19 8.08
N GLU A 98 11.63 1.95 7.01
CA GLU A 98 10.60 2.96 6.85
C GLU A 98 9.54 2.47 5.86
N GLY A 99 8.29 2.83 6.11
CA GLY A 99 7.19 2.48 5.22
C GLY A 99 5.94 3.30 5.51
N ARG A 100 4.88 3.02 4.74
CA ARG A 100 3.55 3.60 4.92
C ARG A 100 2.51 2.49 4.87
N ILE A 101 1.52 2.58 5.74
CA ILE A 101 0.33 1.72 5.73
C ILE A 101 -0.74 2.45 4.93
N ASP A 102 -1.16 1.89 3.79
CA ASP A 102 -2.05 2.58 2.85
C ASP A 102 -3.40 2.93 3.48
N LEU A 103 -4.02 1.96 4.16
CA LEU A 103 -5.29 2.13 4.85
C LEU A 103 -5.34 1.26 6.10
N MET A 104 -5.80 1.85 7.19
CA MET A 104 -6.11 1.17 8.45
C MET A 104 -7.49 1.62 8.92
N TYR A 105 -8.38 0.70 9.25
CA TYR A 105 -9.70 1.02 9.77
C TYR A 105 -10.11 0.15 10.95
N GLY A 106 -10.90 0.72 11.86
CA GLY A 106 -11.35 0.04 13.06
C GLY A 106 -12.40 -1.04 12.75
N SER A 107 -12.29 -2.18 13.41
CA SER A 107 -13.32 -3.22 13.54
C SER A 107 -13.72 -3.38 15.01
N GLU A 108 -14.68 -4.26 15.30
CA GLU A 108 -15.06 -4.60 16.67
C GLU A 108 -13.93 -5.29 17.46
N SER A 109 -12.97 -5.92 16.76
CA SER A 109 -11.93 -6.77 17.35
C SER A 109 -10.51 -6.19 17.25
N GLY A 110 -10.36 -4.99 16.70
CA GLY A 110 -9.09 -4.30 16.54
C GLY A 110 -8.98 -3.57 15.20
N TRP A 111 -7.76 -3.38 14.72
CA TRP A 111 -7.49 -2.73 13.44
C TRP A 111 -7.48 -3.75 12.30
N ARG A 112 -8.06 -3.36 11.16
CA ARG A 112 -7.90 -4.06 9.88
C ARG A 112 -7.07 -3.17 8.96
N ILE A 113 -6.04 -3.76 8.37
CA ILE A 113 -5.13 -3.06 7.45
C ILE A 113 -5.45 -3.49 6.03
N VAL A 114 -5.41 -2.54 5.09
CA VAL A 114 -5.49 -2.78 3.66
C VAL A 114 -4.25 -2.20 3.01
N ASP A 115 -3.61 -3.03 2.19
CA ASP A 115 -2.52 -2.63 1.31
C ASP A 115 -2.98 -2.81 -0.15
N TYR A 116 -2.83 -1.76 -0.96
CA TYR A 116 -3.24 -1.72 -2.35
C TYR A 116 -2.10 -2.22 -3.25
N LYS A 117 -2.41 -3.23 -4.06
CA LYS A 117 -1.46 -3.83 -5.01
C LYS A 117 -1.87 -3.53 -6.45
N THR A 118 -1.05 -2.74 -7.14
CA THR A 118 -1.23 -2.35 -8.54
C THR A 118 -0.52 -3.28 -9.53
N ASP A 119 0.03 -4.41 -9.04
CA ASP A 119 0.73 -5.40 -9.86
C ASP A 119 -0.12 -5.83 -11.06
N ASP A 120 0.49 -5.83 -12.24
CA ASP A 120 -0.07 -6.46 -13.44
C ASP A 120 0.44 -7.90 -13.52
N LEU A 121 -0.42 -8.85 -13.13
CA LEU A 121 -0.06 -10.25 -12.97
C LEU A 121 -0.79 -11.12 -14.00
N PRO A 122 -0.14 -12.16 -14.55
CA PRO A 122 -0.83 -13.13 -15.38
C PRO A 122 -1.88 -13.89 -14.55
N PRO A 123 -2.89 -14.50 -15.21
CA PRO A 123 -3.87 -15.35 -14.55
C PRO A 123 -3.19 -16.41 -13.67
N GLY A 124 -3.63 -16.53 -12.41
CA GLY A 124 -3.05 -17.45 -11.42
C GLY A 124 -1.78 -16.95 -10.71
N GLY A 125 -1.22 -15.79 -11.08
CA GLY A 125 -0.01 -15.23 -10.47
C GLY A 125 -0.20 -14.64 -9.06
N ILE A 126 -1.44 -14.39 -8.65
CA ILE A 126 -1.76 -13.71 -7.38
C ILE A 126 -1.34 -14.53 -6.15
N GLY A 127 -1.47 -15.86 -6.19
CA GLY A 127 -1.08 -16.72 -5.06
C GLY A 127 0.41 -16.59 -4.71
N ALA A 128 1.28 -16.83 -5.69
CA ALA A 128 2.72 -16.70 -5.51
C ALA A 128 3.13 -15.26 -5.13
N ARG A 129 2.44 -14.26 -5.68
CA ARG A 129 2.72 -12.86 -5.35
C ARG A 129 2.32 -12.52 -3.91
N PHE A 130 1.18 -13.01 -3.45
CA PHE A 130 0.71 -12.83 -2.07
C PHE A 130 1.72 -13.37 -1.05
N ASP A 131 2.33 -14.54 -1.29
CA ASP A 131 3.35 -15.09 -0.39
C ASP A 131 4.55 -14.15 -0.21
N SER A 132 4.95 -13.45 -1.28
CA SER A 132 6.02 -12.45 -1.21
C SER A 132 5.67 -11.22 -0.36
N TYR A 133 4.38 -10.91 -0.21
CA TYR A 133 3.90 -9.79 0.61
C TYR A 133 3.68 -10.13 2.07
N ARG A 134 3.79 -11.42 2.45
CA ARG A 134 3.48 -11.82 3.82
C ARG A 134 4.36 -11.14 4.88
N GLY A 135 5.66 -11.03 4.59
CA GLY A 135 6.60 -10.34 5.47
C GLY A 135 6.30 -8.84 5.63
N GLN A 136 5.85 -8.19 4.55
CA GLN A 136 5.43 -6.78 4.59
C GLN A 136 4.17 -6.61 5.45
N GLY A 137 3.19 -7.50 5.29
CA GLY A 137 1.97 -7.49 6.12
C GLY A 137 2.29 -7.62 7.62
N MET A 138 3.24 -8.48 7.99
CA MET A 138 3.67 -8.60 9.38
C MET A 138 4.35 -7.32 9.91
N LEU A 139 5.14 -6.63 9.09
CA LEU A 139 5.70 -5.33 9.46
C LEU A 139 4.62 -4.29 9.71
N TYR A 140 3.58 -4.27 8.87
CA TYR A 140 2.46 -3.34 9.02
C TYR A 140 1.66 -3.63 10.29
N ALA A 141 1.36 -4.91 10.54
CA ALA A 141 0.66 -5.32 11.75
C ALA A 141 1.44 -4.93 13.01
N LEU A 142 2.76 -5.16 13.02
CA LEU A 142 3.61 -4.80 14.15
C LEU A 142 3.69 -3.27 14.34
N ALA A 143 3.88 -2.53 13.25
CA ALA A 143 3.92 -1.08 13.29
C ALA A 143 2.60 -0.49 13.82
N ALA A 144 1.46 -0.91 13.26
CA ALA A 144 0.15 -0.46 13.68
C ALA A 144 -0.14 -0.80 15.15
N SER A 145 0.19 -2.03 15.58
CA SER A 145 -0.02 -2.43 16.97
C SER A 145 0.82 -1.59 17.94
N ARG A 146 2.08 -1.30 17.61
CA ARG A 146 2.94 -0.42 18.42
C ARG A 146 2.48 1.04 18.42
N LEU A 147 2.02 1.55 17.27
CA LEU A 147 1.54 2.94 17.13
C LEU A 147 0.25 3.20 17.91
N THR A 148 -0.63 2.21 17.97
CA THR A 148 -1.99 2.36 18.52
C THR A 148 -2.15 1.77 19.92
N GLY A 149 -1.32 0.80 20.30
CA GLY A 149 -1.51 -0.03 21.50
C GLY A 149 -2.69 -1.00 21.39
N GLU A 150 -3.31 -1.13 20.21
CA GLU A 150 -4.45 -2.00 19.94
C GLU A 150 -4.01 -3.24 19.12
N THR A 151 -4.86 -4.26 19.11
CA THR A 151 -4.66 -5.46 18.28
C THR A 151 -4.90 -5.15 16.81
N VAL A 152 -4.17 -5.84 15.94
CA VAL A 152 -4.47 -5.90 14.50
C VAL A 152 -5.11 -7.25 14.23
N GLU A 153 -6.29 -7.26 13.62
CA GLU A 153 -7.07 -8.47 13.31
C GLU A 153 -6.58 -9.13 12.02
N SER A 154 -6.36 -8.31 10.99
CA SER A 154 -5.97 -8.80 9.67
C SER A 154 -5.22 -7.76 8.85
N VAL A 155 -4.48 -8.27 7.86
CA VAL A 155 -3.91 -7.48 6.77
C VAL A 155 -4.43 -8.04 5.46
N ALA A 156 -5.18 -7.22 4.73
CA ALA A 156 -5.72 -7.52 3.41
C ALA A 156 -4.85 -6.87 2.32
N PHE A 157 -4.52 -7.64 1.29
CA PHE A 157 -3.86 -7.17 0.08
C PHE A 157 -4.90 -7.14 -1.02
N PHE A 158 -5.20 -5.93 -1.50
CA PHE A 158 -6.20 -5.72 -2.53
C PHE A 158 -5.52 -5.53 -3.88
N PHE A 159 -5.61 -6.53 -4.75
CA PHE A 159 -5.09 -6.49 -6.10
C PHE A 159 -6.05 -5.72 -7.00
N VAL A 160 -5.83 -4.40 -7.13
CA VAL A 160 -6.82 -3.45 -7.67
C VAL A 160 -7.16 -3.68 -9.14
N ARG A 161 -6.24 -4.32 -9.90
CA ARG A 161 -6.46 -4.69 -11.31
C ARG A 161 -7.39 -5.89 -11.47
N SER A 162 -7.26 -6.92 -10.65
CA SER A 162 -8.10 -8.13 -10.70
C SER A 162 -9.38 -8.02 -9.87
N GLY A 163 -9.39 -7.13 -8.86
CA GLY A 163 -10.46 -7.07 -7.87
C GLY A 163 -10.31 -8.12 -6.75
N GLU A 164 -9.26 -8.95 -6.78
CA GLU A 164 -9.06 -10.01 -5.80
C GLU A 164 -8.49 -9.46 -4.49
N ILE A 165 -8.98 -10.01 -3.37
CA ILE A 165 -8.48 -9.70 -2.02
C ILE A 165 -7.88 -10.98 -1.45
N LYS A 166 -6.61 -10.89 -1.02
CA LYS A 166 -5.97 -11.93 -0.20
C LYS A 166 -5.76 -11.38 1.20
N GLU A 167 -6.16 -12.14 2.21
CA GLU A 167 -6.08 -11.71 3.60
C GLU A 167 -5.21 -12.65 4.42
N MET A 168 -4.43 -12.07 5.33
CA MET A 168 -3.82 -12.79 6.45
C MET A 168 -4.49 -12.38 7.76
N ARG A 169 -4.80 -13.36 8.60
CA ARG A 169 -5.17 -13.10 10.00
C ARG A 169 -3.92 -12.91 10.83
N ILE A 170 -3.99 -11.96 11.76
CA ILE A 170 -2.94 -11.65 12.70
C ILE A 170 -3.40 -12.14 14.08
N THR A 171 -2.58 -12.97 14.70
CA THR A 171 -2.79 -13.42 16.09
C THR A 171 -1.68 -12.86 16.97
N GLY A 172 -1.93 -12.74 18.27
CA GLY A 172 -0.91 -12.32 19.23
C GLY A 172 0.35 -13.19 19.12
N GLU A 173 0.18 -14.51 19.16
CA GLU A 173 1.29 -15.48 19.00
C GLU A 173 2.09 -15.30 17.70
N LEU A 174 1.40 -15.01 16.58
CA LEU A 174 2.06 -14.79 15.30
C LEU A 174 2.89 -13.50 15.32
N LEU A 175 2.35 -12.45 15.94
CA LEU A 175 3.00 -11.15 16.02
C LEU A 175 4.20 -11.17 16.97
N GLU A 176 4.05 -11.79 18.14
CA GLU A 176 5.12 -12.01 19.13
C GLU A 176 6.29 -12.78 18.51
N ARG A 177 6.02 -13.92 17.86
CA ARG A 177 7.06 -14.69 17.16
C ARG A 177 7.77 -13.86 16.09
N PHE A 178 7.04 -13.06 15.34
CA PHE A 178 7.64 -12.21 14.30
C PHE A 178 8.54 -11.11 14.92
N GLU A 179 8.13 -10.53 16.05
CA GLU A 179 8.92 -9.55 16.79
C GLU A 179 10.21 -10.16 17.37
N GLU A 180 10.16 -11.39 17.87
CA GLU A 180 11.33 -12.15 18.30
C GLU A 180 12.30 -12.41 17.13
N GLU A 181 11.79 -12.82 15.97
CA GLU A 181 12.61 -13.03 14.76
C GLU A 181 13.27 -11.74 14.27
N LEU A 182 12.56 -10.61 14.34
CA LEU A 182 13.11 -9.30 14.02
C LEU A 182 14.23 -8.90 14.98
N SER A 183 14.04 -9.17 16.27
CA SER A 183 15.00 -8.86 17.33
C SER A 183 16.24 -9.74 17.23
N ALA A 184 16.09 -11.05 17.04
CA ALA A 184 17.20 -12.00 16.93
C ALA A 184 18.14 -11.70 15.76
N ARG A 185 17.61 -11.19 14.64
CA ARG A 185 18.42 -10.76 13.48
C ARG A 185 19.22 -9.48 13.72
N SER A 186 18.97 -8.76 14.83
CA SER A 186 19.67 -7.53 15.22
C SER A 186 20.94 -7.76 16.02
N SER A 187 21.13 -8.99 16.50
CA SER A 187 22.20 -9.35 17.44
C SER A 187 23.33 -10.16 16.80
N GLY A 188 23.36 -10.28 15.47
CA GLY A 188 24.41 -10.98 14.71
C GLY A 188 24.90 -10.14 13.54
#